data_AF-A0A5S5AXJ5-F1
#
_entry.id   AF-A0A5S5AXJ5-F1
#
_cell.length_a   1.000
_cell.length_b   1.000
_cell.length_c   1.000
_cell.angle_alpha   90.00
_cell.angle_beta   90.00
_cell.angle_gamma   90.00
#
_symmetry.space_group_name_H-M   'P 1'
#
loop_
_entity.id
_entity.type
_entity.pdbx_description
1 polymer ?
#
loop_
_entity_poly.entity_id
_entity_poly.type
_entity_poly.pdbx_seq_one_letter_code
_entity_poly.pdbx_strand_id
1 'polypeptide(L)'
;MESEIKYGRLIELLKKKKDTLENIKKLTTEMIRVLENKNHEELTGLLSLRREAMNESGKIDDEILRETRGRENFALILKESEAVFHVNEIRRNLNELKALDDELNEKARNIFDELEQKIDEYYRAKEAYIKYRNLFEGSSPQYGFFIDQKK
;
A
#
# COMPACT_ATOMS: atom_id res chain seq x y z
N MET A 1 36.56 26.28 -10.74
CA MET A 1 36.44 25.36 -11.89
C MET A 1 36.77 23.91 -11.56
N GLU A 2 37.76 23.59 -10.71
CA GLU A 2 38.04 22.18 -10.34
C GLU A 2 37.02 21.54 -9.38
N SER A 3 36.24 22.32 -8.63
CA SER A 3 35.21 21.81 -7.71
C SER A 3 33.93 21.37 -8.43
N GLU A 4 33.51 22.08 -9.49
CA GLU A 4 32.27 21.78 -10.25
C GLU A 4 32.33 20.43 -10.97
N ILE A 5 33.53 19.96 -11.34
CA ILE A 5 33.72 18.66 -12.00
C ILE A 5 33.71 17.52 -10.97
N LYS A 6 34.00 17.80 -9.69
CA LYS A 6 34.28 16.76 -8.69
C LYS A 6 33.05 16.05 -8.14
N TYR A 7 31.85 16.64 -8.28
CA TYR A 7 30.61 16.09 -7.72
C TYR A 7 29.45 15.96 -8.72
N GLY A 8 29.69 16.14 -10.02
CA GLY A 8 28.64 16.06 -11.05
C GLY A 8 27.83 14.76 -10.98
N ARG A 9 28.51 13.63 -10.80
CA ARG A 9 27.85 12.31 -10.64
C ARG A 9 27.01 12.21 -9.38
N LEU A 10 27.45 12.78 -8.26
CA LEU A 10 26.67 12.79 -7.03
C LEU A 10 25.39 13.62 -7.20
N ILE A 11 25.49 14.77 -7.86
CA ILE A 11 24.33 15.63 -8.15
C ILE A 11 23.33 14.90 -9.06
N GLU A 12 23.80 14.18 -10.09
CA GLU A 12 22.96 13.33 -10.93
C GLU A 12 22.23 12.24 -10.13
N LEU A 13 22.94 11.57 -9.21
CA LEU A 13 22.35 10.56 -8.33
C LEU A 13 21.30 11.17 -7.38
N LEU A 14 21.57 12.35 -6.83
CA LEU A 14 20.60 13.06 -5.97
C LEU A 14 19.37 13.51 -6.76
N LYS A 15 19.54 14.00 -8.00
CA LYS A 15 18.42 14.32 -8.90
C LYS A 15 17.59 13.07 -9.20
N LYS A 16 18.25 11.97 -9.57
CA LYS A 16 17.59 10.68 -9.82
C LYS A 16 16.82 10.19 -8.60
N LYS A 17 17.42 10.27 -7.40
CA LYS A 17 16.77 9.90 -6.13
C LYS A 17 15.50 10.72 -5.90
N LYS A 18 15.59 12.04 -6.09
CA LYS A 18 14.46 12.94 -5.94
C LYS A 18 13.31 12.57 -6.89
N ASP A 19 13.62 12.36 -8.17
CA ASP A 19 12.62 12.00 -9.18
C ASP A 19 11.98 10.61 -8.91
N THR A 20 12.77 9.63 -8.46
CA THR A 20 12.25 8.33 -8.04
C THR A 20 11.30 8.46 -6.83
N LEU A 21 11.61 9.32 -5.86
CA LEU A 21 10.71 9.58 -4.72
C LEU A 21 9.42 10.30 -5.15
N GLU A 22 9.48 11.24 -6.09
CA GLU A 22 8.28 11.85 -6.68
C GLU A 22 7.40 10.82 -7.39
N ASN A 23 8.00 9.86 -8.10
CA ASN A 23 7.26 8.76 -8.71
C ASN A 23 6.57 7.88 -7.65
N ILE A 24 7.28 7.51 -6.58
CA ILE A 24 6.70 6.73 -5.47
C ILE A 24 5.53 7.50 -4.83
N LYS A 25 5.64 8.82 -4.65
CA LYS A 25 4.53 9.65 -4.15
C LYS A 25 3.32 9.58 -5.06
N LYS A 26 3.50 9.77 -6.38
CA LYS A 26 2.41 9.67 -7.38
C LYS A 26 1.72 8.31 -7.32
N LEU A 27 2.50 7.23 -7.28
CA LEU A 27 1.97 5.87 -7.13
C LEU A 27 1.18 5.70 -5.83
N THR A 28 1.68 6.25 -4.72
CA THR A 28 1.01 6.15 -3.41
C THR A 28 -0.31 6.93 -3.39
N THR A 29 -0.35 8.14 -3.98
CA THR A 29 -1.60 8.90 -4.16
C THR A 29 -2.61 8.16 -5.03
N GLU A 30 -2.17 7.55 -6.14
CA GLU A 30 -3.06 6.75 -6.98
C GLU A 30 -3.57 5.52 -6.25
N MET A 31 -2.72 4.84 -5.46
CA MET A 31 -3.13 3.72 -4.63
C MET A 31 -4.22 4.12 -3.62
N ILE A 32 -4.12 5.28 -2.99
CA ILE A 32 -5.16 5.81 -2.10
C ILE A 32 -6.49 5.96 -2.88
N ARG A 33 -6.46 6.58 -4.07
CA ARG A 33 -7.65 6.78 -4.91
C ARG A 33 -8.30 5.45 -5.32
N VAL A 34 -7.48 4.50 -5.76
CA VAL A 34 -7.92 3.18 -6.22
C VAL A 34 -8.51 2.35 -5.07
N LEU A 35 -7.92 2.48 -3.89
CA LEU A 35 -8.40 1.86 -2.67
C LEU A 35 -9.80 2.37 -2.28
N GLU A 36 -10.05 3.68 -2.39
CA GLU A 36 -11.38 4.28 -2.16
C GLU A 36 -12.42 3.78 -3.18
N ASN A 37 -12.00 3.58 -4.43
CA ASN A 37 -12.86 3.04 -5.49
C ASN A 37 -13.05 1.51 -5.41
N LYS A 38 -12.44 0.84 -4.43
CA LYS A 38 -12.49 -0.62 -4.23
C LYS A 38 -12.05 -1.41 -5.47
N ASN A 39 -11.14 -0.84 -6.29
CA ASN A 39 -10.61 -1.50 -7.48
C ASN A 39 -9.35 -2.32 -7.15
N HIS A 40 -9.55 -3.58 -6.78
CA HIS A 40 -8.48 -4.47 -6.30
C HIS A 40 -7.45 -4.86 -7.37
N GLU A 41 -7.87 -4.95 -8.64
CA GLU A 41 -6.99 -5.32 -9.74
C GLU A 41 -5.96 -4.21 -10.01
N GLU A 42 -6.44 -2.97 -10.09
CA GLU A 42 -5.59 -1.79 -10.28
C GLU A 42 -4.66 -1.58 -9.07
N LEU A 43 -5.13 -1.83 -7.84
CA LEU A 43 -4.31 -1.74 -6.64
C LEU A 43 -3.12 -2.72 -6.68
N THR A 44 -3.33 -3.94 -7.20
CA THR A 44 -2.29 -4.97 -7.30
C THR A 44 -1.22 -4.58 -8.32
N GLY A 45 -1.63 -3.98 -9.44
CA GLY A 45 -0.71 -3.41 -10.43
C GLY A 45 0.15 -2.29 -9.82
N LEU A 46 -0.48 -1.35 -9.12
CA LEU A 46 0.21 -0.23 -8.47
C LEU A 46 1.18 -0.69 -7.37
N LEU A 47 0.83 -1.73 -6.59
CA LEU A 47 1.73 -2.32 -5.59
C LEU A 47 3.03 -2.83 -6.20
N SER A 48 2.94 -3.47 -7.36
CA SER A 48 4.11 -3.99 -8.08
C SER A 48 5.00 -2.85 -8.57
N LEU A 49 4.41 -1.85 -9.24
CA LEU A 49 5.13 -0.66 -9.72
C LEU A 49 5.79 0.12 -8.56
N ARG A 50 5.09 0.29 -7.44
CA ARG A 50 5.60 0.98 -6.26
C ARG A 50 6.77 0.23 -5.64
N ARG A 51 6.70 -1.11 -5.56
CA ARG A 51 7.80 -1.95 -5.08
C ARG A 51 9.03 -1.83 -5.96
N GLU A 52 8.87 -1.82 -7.28
CA GLU A 52 9.99 -1.63 -8.22
C GLU A 52 10.65 -0.27 -8.04
N ALA A 53 9.86 0.80 -7.93
CA ALA A 53 10.37 2.15 -7.69
C ALA A 53 11.11 2.27 -6.35
N MET A 54 10.62 1.61 -5.29
CA MET A 54 11.31 1.54 -3.99
C MET A 54 12.64 0.79 -4.08
N ASN A 55 12.68 -0.33 -4.81
CA ASN A 55 13.91 -1.07 -5.04
C ASN A 55 14.94 -0.24 -5.83
N GLU A 56 14.50 0.51 -6.84
CA GLU A 56 15.37 1.45 -7.55
C GLU A 56 15.88 2.55 -6.62
N SER A 57 15.00 3.12 -5.80
CA SER A 57 15.34 4.14 -4.80
C SER A 57 16.44 3.66 -3.84
N GLY A 58 16.37 2.40 -3.38
CA GLY A 58 17.40 1.80 -2.54
C GLY A 58 18.74 1.60 -3.25
N LYS A 59 18.72 1.15 -4.52
CA LYS A 59 19.96 1.05 -5.33
C LYS A 59 20.65 2.40 -5.51
N ILE A 60 19.88 3.47 -5.67
CA ILE A 60 20.43 4.83 -5.76
C ILE A 60 21.10 5.24 -4.45
N ASP A 61 20.54 4.89 -3.29
CA ASP A 61 21.18 5.16 -2.00
C ASP A 61 22.54 4.46 -1.89
N ASP A 62 22.63 3.21 -2.33
CA ASP A 62 23.89 2.46 -2.36
C ASP A 62 24.92 3.07 -3.31
N GLU A 63 24.47 3.64 -4.43
CA GLU A 63 25.34 4.37 -5.36
C GLU A 63 25.84 5.70 -4.77
N ILE A 64 24.96 6.46 -4.11
CA ILE A 64 25.33 7.70 -3.40
C ILE A 64 26.37 7.41 -2.32
N LEU A 65 26.18 6.35 -1.53
CA LEU A 65 27.13 5.95 -0.48
C LEU A 65 28.49 5.54 -1.04
N ARG A 66 28.51 4.86 -2.20
CA ARG A 66 29.75 4.50 -2.90
C ARG A 66 30.47 5.72 -3.46
N GLU A 67 29.74 6.62 -4.11
CA GLU A 67 30.30 7.85 -4.70
C GLU A 67 30.90 8.77 -3.62
N THR A 68 30.24 8.84 -2.47
CA THR A 68 30.70 9.63 -1.32
C THR A 68 31.80 8.94 -0.52
N ARG A 69 32.13 7.66 -0.81
CA ARG A 69 33.06 6.84 -0.02
C ARG A 69 32.66 6.78 1.46
N GLY A 70 31.36 6.70 1.73
CA GLY A 70 30.79 6.60 3.07
C GLY A 70 30.15 7.89 3.61
N ARG A 71 29.43 7.73 4.72
CA ARG A 71 28.53 8.76 5.30
C ARG A 71 29.27 10.01 5.80
N GLU A 72 30.48 9.84 6.33
CA GLU A 72 31.27 10.95 6.90
C GLU A 72 31.67 11.98 5.82
N ASN A 73 32.04 11.49 4.64
CA ASN A 73 32.38 12.32 3.51
C ASN A 73 31.14 12.97 2.87
N PHE A 74 29.98 12.29 2.87
CA PHE A 74 28.73 12.89 2.40
C PHE A 74 28.38 14.17 3.17
N ALA A 75 28.56 14.18 4.50
CA ALA A 75 28.32 15.37 5.33
C ALA A 75 29.27 16.54 5.00
N LEU A 76 30.51 16.25 4.60
CA LEU A 76 31.47 17.25 4.16
C LEU A 76 31.12 17.84 2.79
N ILE A 77 30.58 17.01 1.89
CA ILE A 77 30.14 17.41 0.53
C ILE A 77 28.86 18.27 0.58
N LEU A 78 28.04 18.10 1.61
CA LEU A 78 26.88 18.98 1.89
C LEU A 78 27.25 20.42 2.30
N LYS A 79 28.49 20.84 2.11
CA LYS A 79 28.87 22.27 2.13
C LYS A 79 28.68 22.94 0.76
N GLU A 80 28.44 22.17 -0.29
CA GLU A 80 28.12 22.69 -1.63
C GLU A 80 26.63 23.00 -1.79
N SER A 81 26.32 24.16 -2.36
CA SER A 81 24.95 24.69 -2.40
C SER A 81 23.97 23.82 -3.20
N GLU A 82 24.38 23.24 -4.32
CA GLU A 82 23.51 22.41 -5.18
C GLU A 82 23.20 21.04 -4.54
N ALA A 83 24.18 20.39 -3.92
CA ALA A 83 23.97 19.12 -3.21
C ALA A 83 23.02 19.29 -2.03
N VAL A 84 23.15 20.39 -1.27
CA VAL A 84 22.25 20.73 -0.16
C VAL A 84 20.82 20.93 -0.64
N PHE A 85 20.63 21.64 -1.76
CA PHE A 85 19.31 21.84 -2.35
C PHE A 85 18.62 20.51 -2.62
N HIS A 86 19.28 19.59 -3.34
CA HIS A 86 18.69 18.28 -3.65
C HIS A 86 18.44 17.42 -2.40
N VAL A 87 19.33 17.45 -1.41
CA VAL A 87 19.11 16.71 -0.15
C VAL A 87 17.92 17.25 0.64
N ASN A 88 17.71 18.57 0.65
CA ASN A 88 16.55 19.16 1.31
C ASN A 88 15.24 18.79 0.60
N GLU A 89 15.23 18.79 -0.74
CA GLU A 89 14.07 18.33 -1.52
C GLU A 89 13.80 16.83 -1.30
N ILE A 90 14.84 15.99 -1.24
CA ILE A 90 14.71 14.57 -0.88
C ILE A 90 14.09 14.41 0.51
N ARG A 91 14.56 15.16 1.51
CA ARG A 91 14.00 15.11 2.88
C ARG A 91 12.55 15.53 2.91
N ARG A 92 12.19 16.60 2.19
CA ARG A 92 10.81 17.05 2.05
C ARG A 92 9.94 15.95 1.42
N ASN A 93 10.39 15.36 0.31
CA ASN A 93 9.68 14.28 -0.36
C ASN A 93 9.51 13.04 0.53
N LEU A 94 10.50 12.68 1.35
CA LEU A 94 10.40 11.58 2.31
C LEU A 94 9.36 11.86 3.40
N ASN A 95 9.31 13.09 3.93
CA ASN A 95 8.31 13.46 4.93
C ASN A 95 6.89 13.43 4.35
N GLU A 96 6.70 13.97 3.14
CA GLU A 96 5.41 13.94 2.44
C GLU A 96 5.01 12.49 2.09
N LEU A 97 5.96 11.65 1.67
CA LEU A 97 5.71 10.25 1.39
C LEU A 97 5.31 9.48 2.65
N LYS A 98 5.92 9.78 3.80
CA LYS A 98 5.52 9.17 5.08
C LYS A 98 4.07 9.49 5.43
N ALA A 99 3.66 10.75 5.28
CA ALA A 99 2.27 11.14 5.53
C ALA A 99 1.29 10.40 4.61
N LEU A 100 1.62 10.25 3.32
CA LEU A 100 0.83 9.47 2.37
C LEU A 100 0.78 7.98 2.72
N ASP A 101 1.89 7.41 3.20
CA ASP A 101 1.95 6.01 3.62
C ASP A 101 1.11 5.76 4.88
N ASP A 102 1.14 6.69 5.83
CA ASP A 102 0.29 6.63 7.03
C ASP A 102 -1.19 6.66 6.64
N GLU A 103 -1.59 7.56 5.72
CA GLU A 103 -2.95 7.65 5.19
C GLU A 103 -3.37 6.37 4.43
N LEU A 104 -2.52 5.87 3.53
CA LEU A 104 -2.78 4.67 2.76
C LEU A 104 -2.99 3.46 3.69
N ASN A 105 -2.14 3.32 4.72
CA ASN A 105 -2.24 2.25 5.70
C ASN A 105 -3.51 2.34 6.54
N GLU A 106 -3.91 3.54 6.96
CA GLU A 106 -5.15 3.76 7.70
C GLU A 106 -6.38 3.36 6.86
N LYS A 107 -6.45 3.82 5.61
CA LYS A 107 -7.54 3.45 4.69
C LYS A 107 -7.56 1.95 4.42
N ALA A 108 -6.40 1.32 4.24
CA ALA A 108 -6.32 -0.11 4.00
C ALA A 108 -6.85 -0.90 5.19
N ARG A 109 -6.48 -0.50 6.42
CA ARG A 109 -7.01 -1.10 7.66
C ARG A 109 -8.52 -0.99 7.75
N ASN A 110 -9.09 0.19 7.52
CA ASN A 110 -10.53 0.39 7.57
C ASN A 110 -11.28 -0.53 6.59
N ILE A 111 -10.73 -0.75 5.39
CA ILE A 111 -11.32 -1.68 4.41
C ILE A 111 -11.21 -3.13 4.85
N PHE A 112 -10.09 -3.53 5.47
CA PHE A 112 -9.96 -4.88 6.02
C PHE A 112 -10.97 -5.12 7.16
N ASP A 113 -11.15 -4.15 8.04
CA ASP A 113 -12.13 -4.22 9.12
C ASP A 113 -13.57 -4.30 8.57
N GLU A 114 -13.91 -3.52 7.55
CA GLU A 114 -15.21 -3.60 6.85
C GLU A 114 -15.43 -4.98 6.21
N LEU A 115 -14.39 -5.57 5.61
CA LEU A 115 -14.47 -6.88 4.97
C LEU A 115 -14.64 -7.98 6.03
N GLU A 116 -13.94 -7.90 7.15
CA GLU A 116 -14.07 -8.84 8.26
C GLU A 116 -15.51 -8.84 8.81
N GLN A 117 -16.09 -7.66 9.04
CA GLN A 117 -17.49 -7.54 9.48
C GLN A 117 -18.46 -8.17 8.48
N LYS A 118 -18.28 -7.94 7.17
CA LYS A 118 -19.14 -8.53 6.13
C LYS A 118 -19.02 -10.04 6.06
N ILE A 119 -17.80 -10.57 6.26
CA ILE A 119 -17.56 -12.00 6.32
C ILE A 119 -18.29 -12.62 7.52
N ASP A 120 -18.20 -11.99 8.69
CA ASP A 120 -18.91 -12.42 9.90
C ASP A 120 -20.44 -12.41 9.72
N GLU A 121 -20.98 -11.34 9.13
CA GLU A 121 -22.41 -11.25 8.80
C GLU A 121 -22.84 -12.36 7.84
N TYR A 122 -22.04 -12.62 6.81
CA TYR A 122 -22.30 -13.70 5.87
C TYR A 122 -22.31 -15.07 6.57
N TYR A 123 -21.36 -15.35 7.46
CA TYR A 123 -21.35 -16.60 8.23
C TYR A 123 -22.57 -16.73 9.14
N ARG A 124 -22.97 -15.67 9.85
CA ARG A 124 -24.19 -15.66 10.68
C ARG A 124 -25.44 -15.93 9.85
N ALA A 125 -25.56 -15.28 8.69
CA ALA A 125 -26.67 -15.48 7.77
C ALA A 125 -26.72 -16.92 7.22
N LYS A 126 -25.56 -17.49 6.87
CA LYS A 126 -25.42 -18.87 6.44
C LYS A 126 -25.83 -19.85 7.54
N GLU A 127 -25.40 -19.64 8.79
CA GLU A 127 -25.82 -20.47 9.93
C GLU A 127 -27.32 -20.38 10.18
N ALA A 128 -27.90 -19.19 10.14
CA ALA A 128 -29.34 -19.00 10.28
C ALA A 128 -30.12 -19.71 9.17
N TYR A 129 -29.65 -19.63 7.92
CA TYR A 129 -30.24 -20.37 6.80
C TYR A 129 -30.18 -21.88 7.01
N ILE A 130 -29.05 -22.43 7.47
CA ILE A 130 -28.91 -23.86 7.77
C ILE A 130 -29.87 -24.27 8.89
N LYS A 131 -29.96 -23.49 9.98
CA LYS A 131 -30.90 -23.74 11.08
C LYS A 131 -32.35 -23.75 10.57
N TYR A 132 -32.73 -22.75 9.77
CA TYR A 132 -34.07 -22.66 9.19
C TYR A 132 -34.35 -23.84 8.26
N ARG A 133 -33.43 -24.16 7.34
CA ARG A 133 -33.56 -25.32 6.45
C ARG A 133 -33.76 -26.62 7.23
N ASN A 134 -32.96 -26.86 8.28
CA ASN A 134 -33.07 -28.06 9.11
C ASN A 134 -34.40 -28.13 9.87
N LEU A 135 -34.98 -26.98 10.27
CA LEU A 135 -36.31 -26.95 10.89
C LEU A 135 -37.40 -27.37 9.91
N PHE A 136 -37.31 -27.01 8.63
CA PHE A 136 -38.32 -27.35 7.62
C PHE A 136 -38.11 -28.73 6.97
N GLU A 137 -36.86 -29.17 6.75
CA GLU A 137 -36.56 -30.52 6.24
C GLU A 137 -36.70 -31.61 7.33
N GLY A 138 -36.50 -31.27 8.61
CA GLY A 138 -36.78 -32.15 9.75
C GLY A 138 -38.26 -32.22 10.15
N SER A 139 -39.09 -31.32 9.61
CA SER A 139 -40.53 -31.25 9.86
C SER A 139 -41.29 -31.64 8.59
N SER A 140 -41.22 -32.91 8.18
CA SER A 140 -42.36 -33.47 7.44
C SER A 140 -43.56 -33.44 8.38
N PRO A 141 -44.61 -32.64 8.14
CA PRO A 141 -45.84 -32.85 8.87
C PRO A 141 -46.39 -34.18 8.37
N GLN A 142 -46.67 -35.12 9.28
CA GLN A 142 -47.48 -36.31 8.97
C GLN A 142 -48.92 -35.85 8.66
N TYR A 143 -49.14 -35.18 7.55
CA TYR A 143 -50.46 -35.07 6.94
C TYR A 143 -50.76 -36.40 6.26
N GLY A 144 -51.27 -37.37 7.03
CA GLY A 144 -51.54 -38.70 6.47
C GLY A 144 -52.26 -39.74 7.33
N PHE A 145 -52.74 -39.42 8.53
CA PHE A 145 -53.53 -40.38 9.32
C PHE A 145 -54.75 -39.73 10.00
N PHE A 146 -55.73 -39.33 9.20
CA PHE A 146 -57.12 -39.36 9.66
C PHE A 146 -57.77 -40.58 9.01
N ILE A 147 -57.62 -41.73 9.68
CA ILE A 147 -58.45 -42.91 9.39
C ILE A 147 -59.84 -42.58 9.93
N ASP A 148 -60.78 -42.28 9.03
CA ASP A 148 -62.21 -42.35 9.32
C ASP A 148 -62.59 -43.84 9.42
N GLN A 149 -62.54 -44.40 10.63
CA GLN A 149 -63.23 -45.63 10.97
C GLN A 149 -64.52 -45.27 11.69
N LYS A 150 -65.57 -44.93 10.91
CA LYS A 150 -66.94 -45.03 11.38
C LYS A 150 -67.57 -46.33 10.88
N LYS A 151 -67.97 -47.12 11.87
CA LYS A 151 -68.79 -48.33 11.80
C LYS A 151 -70.15 -48.09 11.14
#